data_AF-A0AAV6A802-F1
#
_entry.id   AF-A0AAV6A802-F1
#
_cell.length_a   1.000
_cell.length_b   1.000
_cell.length_c   1.000
_cell.angle_alpha   90.00
_cell.angle_beta   90.00
_cell.angle_gamma   90.00
#
_symmetry.space_group_name_H-M   'P 1'
#
loop_
_entity.id
_entity.type
_entity.pdbx_description
1 polymer ?
#
loop_
_entity_poly.entity_id
_entity_poly.type
_entity_poly.pdbx_seq_one_letter_code
_entity_poly.pdbx_strand_id
1 'polypeptide(L)'
;MTRSKLVGITAVTLLWGMTLPAHATPPMLKQAKDAGLPAKNCQYCHTVAVPKKETFKLDELNDRGKWLMTEKDKTKAKDIDAGWLKNYPGAK
;
A
#
# COMPACT_ATOMS: atom_id res chain seq x y z
N MET A 1 -37.85 34.82 7.60
CA MET A 1 -36.48 34.28 7.65
C MET A 1 -36.50 32.92 6.98
N THR A 2 -36.01 32.83 5.75
CA THR A 2 -36.12 31.63 4.92
C THR A 2 -34.81 31.41 4.20
N ARG A 3 -34.20 30.24 4.39
CA ARG A 3 -33.72 29.33 3.35
C ARG A 3 -32.83 28.25 3.97
N SER A 4 -33.41 27.05 4.08
CA SER A 4 -32.73 25.77 4.27
C SER A 4 -31.52 25.65 3.37
N LYS A 5 -30.39 25.20 3.92
CA LYS A 5 -29.27 24.67 3.15
C LYS A 5 -29.25 23.16 3.31
N LEU A 6 -29.91 22.46 2.38
CA LEU A 6 -29.66 21.06 2.08
C LEU A 6 -28.27 20.97 1.45
N VAL A 7 -27.27 20.53 2.22
CA VAL A 7 -25.97 20.12 1.69
C VAL A 7 -26.06 18.61 1.50
N GLY A 8 -26.46 18.20 0.29
CA GLY A 8 -26.33 16.83 -0.16
C GLY A 8 -24.85 16.51 -0.37
N ILE A 9 -24.28 15.66 0.47
CA ILE A 9 -22.97 15.05 0.22
C ILE A 9 -23.27 13.70 -0.42
N THR A 10 -23.25 13.67 -1.75
CA THR A 10 -23.15 12.44 -2.52
C THR A 10 -21.77 11.84 -2.26
N ALA A 11 -21.71 10.87 -1.34
CA ALA A 11 -20.54 10.03 -1.15
C ALA A 11 -20.36 9.18 -2.43
N VAL A 12 -19.40 9.57 -3.27
CA VAL A 12 -18.97 8.77 -4.42
C VAL A 12 -18.22 7.55 -3.88
N THR A 13 -18.93 6.43 -3.77
CA THR A 13 -18.33 5.11 -3.55
C THR A 13 -17.67 4.64 -4.85
N LEU A 14 -16.38 4.94 -5.02
CA LEU A 14 -15.55 4.31 -6.05
C LEU A 14 -15.09 2.94 -5.55
N LEU A 15 -15.98 1.94 -5.70
CA LEU A 15 -15.70 0.52 -5.57
C LEU A 15 -15.33 -0.05 -6.95
N TRP A 16 -14.17 0.29 -7.49
CA TRP A 16 -13.63 -0.37 -8.68
C TRP A 16 -12.38 -1.15 -8.28
N GLY A 17 -12.47 -2.47 -8.42
CA GLY A 17 -11.37 -3.41 -8.23
C GLY A 17 -10.26 -3.16 -9.24
N MET A 18 -9.42 -2.17 -8.94
CA MET A 18 -8.17 -1.96 -9.65
C MET A 18 -7.27 -3.14 -9.32
N THR A 19 -7.07 -4.03 -10.29
CA THR A 19 -5.91 -4.91 -10.32
C THR A 19 -4.69 -3.99 -10.51
N LEU A 20 -4.21 -3.41 -9.41
CA LEU A 20 -2.96 -2.68 -9.42
C LEU A 20 -1.90 -3.69 -9.88
N PRO A 21 -1.06 -3.36 -10.88
CA PRO A 21 0.04 -4.23 -11.25
C PRO A 21 0.78 -4.61 -9.97
N ALA A 22 1.20 -5.85 -9.81
CA ALA A 22 1.99 -6.20 -8.63
C ALA A 22 3.32 -5.43 -8.69
N HIS A 23 3.41 -4.36 -7.92
CA HIS A 23 4.57 -3.47 -7.81
C HIS A 23 5.66 -4.10 -6.93
N ALA A 24 5.30 -5.11 -6.14
CA ALA A 24 6.23 -5.90 -5.36
C ALA A 24 7.05 -6.81 -6.27
N THR A 25 8.30 -6.45 -6.53
CA THR A 25 9.27 -7.30 -7.25
C THR A 25 10.25 -7.92 -6.26
N PRO A 26 10.80 -9.13 -6.52
CA PRO A 26 11.82 -9.73 -5.65
C PRO A 26 12.99 -8.80 -5.25
N PRO A 27 13.47 -7.88 -6.13
CA PRO A 27 14.43 -6.84 -5.74
C PRO A 27 14.02 -5.93 -4.57
N MET A 28 12.73 -5.75 -4.29
CA MET A 28 12.28 -4.86 -3.20
C MET A 28 12.70 -5.35 -1.82
N LEU A 29 12.78 -6.66 -1.60
CA LEU A 29 13.29 -7.19 -0.34
C LEU A 29 14.78 -6.81 -0.16
N LYS A 30 15.55 -6.84 -1.25
CA LYS A 30 16.94 -6.39 -1.23
C LYS A 30 17.02 -4.88 -0.98
N GLN A 31 16.19 -4.06 -1.65
CA GLN A 31 16.16 -2.62 -1.40
C GLN A 31 15.81 -2.28 0.06
N ALA A 32 14.86 -3.00 0.66
CA ALA A 32 14.51 -2.83 2.06
C ALA A 32 15.69 -3.16 3.00
N LYS A 33 16.40 -4.27 2.74
CA LYS A 33 17.62 -4.65 3.49
C LYS A 33 18.73 -3.62 3.32
N ASP A 34 19.00 -3.20 2.08
CA ASP A 34 20.03 -2.21 1.76
C ASP A 34 19.71 -0.83 2.39
N ALA A 35 18.42 -0.51 2.59
CA ALA A 35 17.96 0.69 3.30
C ALA A 35 18.05 0.59 4.84
N GLY A 36 18.57 -0.53 5.37
CA GLY A 36 18.72 -0.77 6.80
C GLY A 36 17.45 -1.22 7.52
N LEU A 37 16.42 -1.66 6.79
CA LEU A 37 15.17 -2.14 7.38
C LEU A 37 15.30 -3.61 7.82
N PRO A 38 14.60 -4.03 8.89
CA PRO A 38 14.63 -5.41 9.39
C PRO A 38 13.85 -6.41 8.51
N ALA A 39 13.81 -6.18 7.20
CA ALA A 39 13.09 -6.99 6.24
C ALA A 39 13.77 -8.36 6.06
N LYS A 40 13.22 -9.42 6.66
CA LYS A 40 13.79 -10.78 6.57
C LYS A 40 13.35 -11.52 5.31
N ASN A 41 12.06 -11.45 4.99
CA ASN A 41 11.41 -12.19 3.91
C ASN A 41 10.20 -11.41 3.37
N CYS A 42 9.46 -11.99 2.42
CA CYS A 42 8.27 -11.38 1.82
C CYS A 42 7.18 -11.03 2.85
N GLN A 43 7.12 -11.75 3.97
CA GLN A 43 6.14 -11.49 5.03
C GLN A 43 6.39 -10.19 5.79
N TYR A 44 7.49 -9.50 5.49
CA TYR A 44 7.70 -8.14 5.96
C TYR A 44 6.61 -7.19 5.45
N CYS A 45 6.12 -7.36 4.22
CA CYS A 45 5.02 -6.56 3.66
C CYS A 45 3.77 -7.39 3.31
N HIS A 46 3.90 -8.71 3.19
CA HIS A 46 2.83 -9.62 2.83
C HIS A 46 2.37 -10.46 4.02
N THR A 47 1.15 -11.00 3.96
CA THR A 47 0.66 -12.01 4.91
C THR A 47 1.04 -13.42 4.48
N VAL A 48 1.34 -13.62 3.19
CA VAL A 48 1.75 -14.89 2.60
C VAL A 48 3.27 -15.00 2.46
N ALA A 49 3.79 -16.22 2.52
CA ALA A 49 5.24 -16.49 2.47
C ALA A 49 5.87 -16.12 1.11
N VAL A 50 5.16 -16.42 0.02
CA VAL A 50 5.62 -16.14 -1.35
C VAL A 50 4.41 -15.63 -2.16
N PRO A 51 4.21 -14.31 -2.27
CA PRO A 51 3.14 -13.76 -3.08
C PRO A 51 3.40 -14.06 -4.56
N LYS A 52 2.35 -14.47 -5.28
CA LYS A 52 2.42 -14.68 -6.73
C LYS A 52 2.02 -13.38 -7.43
N LYS A 53 2.81 -12.97 -8.41
CA LYS A 53 2.61 -11.69 -9.12
C LYS A 53 1.26 -11.65 -9.85
N GLU A 54 0.91 -12.77 -10.47
CA GLU A 54 -0.24 -12.93 -11.35
C GLU A 54 -1.56 -13.02 -10.58
N THR A 55 -1.50 -13.48 -9.34
CA THR A 55 -2.68 -13.67 -8.46
C THR A 55 -2.59 -12.82 -7.21
N PHE A 56 -1.74 -11.78 -7.21
CA PHE A 56 -1.58 -10.91 -6.06
C PHE A 56 -2.91 -10.23 -5.73
N LYS A 57 -3.26 -10.24 -4.45
CA LYS A 57 -4.44 -9.55 -3.94
C LYS A 57 -4.07 -8.60 -2.82
N LEU A 58 -4.79 -7.49 -2.70
CA LEU A 58 -4.53 -6.46 -1.68
C LEU A 58 -4.73 -6.97 -0.24
N ASP A 59 -5.56 -8.01 -0.03
CA ASP A 59 -5.72 -8.70 1.25
C ASP A 59 -4.51 -9.57 1.63
N GLU A 60 -3.62 -9.87 0.68
CA GLU A 60 -2.34 -10.52 0.94
C GLU A 60 -1.25 -9.54 1.45
N LEU A 61 -1.59 -8.26 1.62
CA LEU A 61 -0.74 -7.27 2.28
C LEU A 61 -1.05 -7.19 3.77
N ASN A 62 -0.01 -7.11 4.59
CA ASN A 62 -0.16 -6.69 5.99
C ASN A 62 -0.32 -5.16 6.07
N ASP A 63 -0.46 -4.62 7.27
CA ASP A 63 -0.68 -3.17 7.47
C ASP A 63 0.46 -2.31 6.91
N ARG A 64 1.69 -2.82 6.94
CA ARG A 64 2.88 -2.16 6.38
C ARG A 64 2.80 -2.11 4.85
N GLY A 65 2.45 -3.22 4.22
CA GLY A 65 2.26 -3.30 2.77
C GLY A 65 1.12 -2.39 2.27
N LYS A 66 -0.01 -2.36 3.00
CA LYS A 66 -1.15 -1.47 2.68
C LYS A 66 -0.79 0.00 2.84
N TRP A 67 0.00 0.33 3.87
CA TRP A 67 0.51 1.68 4.06
C TRP A 67 1.40 2.13 2.89
N LEU A 68 2.28 1.27 2.38
CA LEU A 68 3.10 1.60 1.21
C LEU A 68 2.27 1.87 -0.05
N MET A 69 1.15 1.16 -0.26
CA MET A 69 0.23 1.47 -1.37
C MET A 69 -0.34 2.86 -1.21
N THR A 70 -0.78 3.18 0.01
CA THR A 70 -1.34 4.49 0.34
C THR A 70 -0.32 5.62 0.12
N GLU A 71 0.93 5.43 0.52
CA GLU A 71 1.99 6.43 0.31
C GLU A 71 2.35 6.58 -1.17
N LYS A 72 2.39 5.48 -1.93
CA LYS A 72 2.57 5.55 -3.38
C LYS A 72 1.48 6.41 -4.03
N ASP A 73 0.22 6.18 -3.65
CA ASP A 73 -0.92 6.92 -4.20
C ASP A 73 -0.88 8.40 -3.80
N LYS A 74 -0.56 8.71 -2.53
CA LYS A 74 -0.39 10.09 -2.03
C LYS A 74 0.72 10.84 -2.76
N THR A 75 1.85 10.19 -2.98
CA THR A 75 3.01 10.77 -3.66
C THR A 75 2.87 10.73 -5.19
N LYS A 76 1.85 10.04 -5.71
CA LYS A 76 1.67 9.74 -7.14
C LYS A 76 2.93 9.12 -7.75
N ALA A 77 3.68 8.36 -6.96
CA ALA A 77 4.91 7.74 -7.39
C ALA A 77 4.62 6.63 -8.41
N LYS A 78 5.55 6.44 -9.36
CA LYS A 78 5.45 5.36 -10.35
C LYS A 78 5.65 3.99 -9.68
N ASP A 79 6.63 3.92 -8.77
CA ASP A 79 7.03 2.70 -8.07
C ASP A 79 6.95 2.90 -6.55
N ILE A 80 6.89 1.78 -5.81
CA ILE A 80 6.95 1.79 -4.35
C ILE A 80 8.41 1.92 -3.92
N ASP A 81 8.68 2.82 -2.97
CA ASP A 81 9.97 2.91 -2.31
C ASP A 81 9.90 2.28 -0.91
N ALA A 82 10.67 1.22 -0.68
CA ALA A 82 10.77 0.60 0.64
C ALA A 82 11.35 1.56 1.70
N GLY A 83 12.14 2.55 1.29
CA GLY A 83 12.69 3.58 2.16
C GLY A 83 11.63 4.41 2.90
N TRP A 84 10.41 4.50 2.37
CA TRP A 84 9.29 5.17 3.07
C TRP A 84 8.96 4.51 4.39
N LEU A 85 9.26 3.22 4.58
CA LEU A 85 9.00 2.49 5.82
C LEU A 85 9.67 3.08 7.06
N LYS A 86 10.68 3.94 6.89
CA LYS A 86 11.25 4.74 7.99
C LYS A 86 10.20 5.62 8.67
N ASN A 87 9.16 6.01 7.95
CA ASN A 87 8.05 6.85 8.42
C ASN A 87 6.78 6.04 8.76
N TYR A 88 6.82 4.71 8.67
CA TYR A 88 5.66 3.88 8.96
C TYR A 88 5.29 4.00 10.46
N PRO A 89 4.06 4.43 10.81
CA PRO A 89 3.67 4.69 12.20
C PRO A 89 3.30 3.42 12.99
N GLY A 90 3.15 2.27 12.32
CA GLY A 90 2.82 1.01 12.96
C GLY A 90 4.02 0.34 13.65
N ALA A 91 3.81 -0.89 14.15
CA ALA A 91 4.89 -1.66 14.76
C ALA A 91 6.06 -1.86 13.77
N LYS A 92 7.26 -1.49 14.21
CA LYS A 92 8.50 -1.53 13.42
C LYS A 92 9.04 -2.95 13.29
#